data_AF-A0A0B7NVC7-F1
#
_entry.id   AF-A0A0B7NVC7-F1
#
_cell.length_a   1.000
_cell.length_b   1.000
_cell.length_c   1.000
_cell.angle_alpha   90.00
_cell.angle_beta   90.00
_cell.angle_gamma   90.00
#
_symmetry.space_group_name_H-M   'P 1'
#
loop_
_entity.id
_entity.type
_entity.pdbx_description
1 polymer ?
#
loop_
_entity_poly.entity_id
_entity_poly.type
_entity_poly.pdbx_seq_one_letter_code
_entity_poly.pdbx_strand_id
1 'polypeptide(L)'
;MTKPWSRVVVAVLALLLVAGLVAAGVTGLFGGRARSGSTPGPQASPATMASGTATSPAAAVGSSSAPPADPADVAAGTQVLTSFPSEPSKYLAEQARDYFNVDPAAVLAPGTTIAVDSSSWTLLDETGAMVRIEVTVPGAAPTPYTAVMVKEADGAWKVMGTVAAQ
;
A
#
# COMPACT_ATOMS: atom_id res chain seq x y z
N MET A 1 25.08 21.13 21.37
CA MET A 1 25.25 19.97 20.47
C MET A 1 24.00 19.81 19.63
N THR A 2 24.03 20.34 18.41
CA THR A 2 22.92 20.35 17.45
C THR A 2 22.93 19.04 16.66
N LYS A 3 21.87 18.24 16.77
CA LYS A 3 21.77 16.94 16.08
C LYS A 3 21.30 17.15 14.63
N PRO A 4 22.06 16.73 13.60
CA PRO A 4 21.81 17.06 12.20
C PRO A 4 20.94 15.99 11.52
N TRP A 5 19.65 15.90 11.86
CA TRP A 5 18.74 14.93 11.24
C TRP A 5 17.54 15.61 10.55
N SER A 6 17.67 16.91 10.28
CA SER A 6 16.82 17.60 9.30
C SER A 6 17.33 17.31 7.90
N ARG A 7 16.71 16.34 7.22
CA ARG A 7 16.49 16.21 5.75
C ARG A 7 16.35 14.73 5.41
N VAL A 8 15.44 14.41 4.49
CA VAL A 8 15.06 13.07 3.97
C VAL A 8 13.97 12.43 4.85
N VAL A 9 12.66 12.43 4.56
CA VAL A 9 11.90 12.32 3.30
C VAL A 9 10.60 13.13 3.42
N VAL A 10 10.38 14.12 2.55
CA VAL A 10 9.07 14.71 2.31
C VAL A 10 8.45 13.93 1.15
N ALA A 11 7.51 13.03 1.44
CA ALA A 11 6.69 12.38 0.43
C ALA A 11 5.30 12.99 0.46
N VAL A 12 4.99 13.71 -0.62
CA VAL A 12 3.74 14.44 -0.88
C VAL A 12 2.56 13.47 -0.93
N LEU A 13 1.56 13.68 -0.08
CA LEU A 13 0.30 12.93 -0.08
C LEU A 13 -0.72 13.69 -0.94
N ALA A 14 -1.00 13.19 -2.15
CA ALA A 14 -1.96 13.79 -3.06
C ALA A 14 -3.39 13.34 -2.70
N LEU A 15 -4.18 14.24 -2.12
CA LEU A 15 -5.62 14.05 -1.91
C LEU A 15 -6.38 14.49 -3.17
N LEU A 16 -6.74 13.54 -4.04
CA LEU A 16 -7.59 13.84 -5.21
C LEU A 16 -9.07 13.65 -4.86
N LEU A 17 -9.76 14.79 -4.73
CA LEU A 17 -11.21 14.90 -4.87
C LEU A 17 -11.61 14.52 -6.31
N VAL A 18 -12.22 13.35 -6.50
CA VAL A 18 -12.97 13.08 -7.74
C VAL A 18 -14.46 13.13 -7.40
N ALA A 19 -15.03 14.32 -7.58
CA ALA A 19 -16.44 14.52 -7.78
C ALA A 19 -16.90 13.75 -9.03
N GLY A 20 -18.03 13.05 -8.93
CA GLY A 20 -18.52 12.14 -9.96
C GLY A 20 -18.92 12.79 -11.28
N LEU A 21 -19.15 11.95 -12.30
CA LEU A 21 -20.38 11.85 -13.11
C LEU A 21 -20.13 10.99 -14.39
N VAL A 22 -21.14 10.18 -14.75
CA VAL A 22 -21.51 9.66 -16.10
C VAL A 22 -20.97 8.30 -16.60
N ALA A 23 -21.81 7.29 -16.38
CA ALA A 23 -22.56 6.44 -17.35
C ALA A 23 -21.89 5.50 -18.40
N ALA A 24 -22.53 4.32 -18.51
CA ALA A 24 -22.65 3.40 -19.65
C ALA A 24 -21.32 2.82 -20.20
N GLY A 25 -21.02 1.52 -20.04
CA GLY A 25 -21.78 0.39 -20.58
C GLY A 25 -21.09 -0.10 -21.85
N VAL A 26 -20.61 -1.34 -21.90
CA VAL A 26 -20.56 -2.22 -23.09
C VAL A 26 -20.06 -3.61 -22.68
N THR A 27 -20.88 -4.57 -23.05
CA THR A 27 -20.79 -6.01 -22.92
C THR A 27 -20.00 -6.60 -24.09
N GLY A 28 -19.26 -7.70 -23.89
CA GLY A 28 -18.76 -8.58 -24.96
C GLY A 28 -17.42 -9.25 -24.59
N LEU A 29 -17.35 -10.49 -24.09
CA LEU A 29 -17.74 -11.80 -24.68
C LEU A 29 -16.86 -12.21 -25.86
N PHE A 30 -15.69 -12.82 -25.63
CA PHE A 30 -15.12 -13.85 -26.52
C PHE A 30 -14.19 -14.80 -25.76
N GLY A 31 -14.73 -15.97 -25.41
CA GLY A 31 -13.95 -17.20 -25.28
C GLY A 31 -13.79 -17.86 -26.65
N GLY A 32 -12.69 -18.57 -26.87
CA GLY A 32 -12.49 -19.33 -28.11
C GLY A 32 -11.13 -20.03 -28.17
N ARG A 33 -11.10 -21.29 -27.72
CA ARG A 33 -10.00 -22.26 -27.86
C ARG A 33 -10.19 -23.06 -29.16
N ALA A 34 -9.18 -23.16 -30.02
CA ALA A 34 -9.07 -24.25 -30.99
C ALA A 34 -7.61 -24.50 -31.46
N ARG A 35 -7.24 -25.79 -31.54
CA ARG A 35 -5.97 -26.41 -31.95
C ARG A 35 -5.86 -26.59 -33.48
N SER A 36 -4.63 -26.74 -33.99
CA SER A 36 -4.14 -27.81 -34.91
C SER A 36 -2.62 -27.58 -35.14
N GLY A 37 -1.69 -28.53 -34.95
CA GLY A 37 -1.35 -29.70 -35.81
C GLY A 37 -0.54 -29.22 -37.04
N SER A 38 0.65 -29.69 -37.45
CA SER A 38 1.37 -30.98 -37.35
C SER A 38 2.82 -30.81 -37.89
N THR A 39 3.80 -31.61 -37.43
CA THR A 39 5.16 -31.80 -38.03
C THR A 39 5.16 -32.99 -39.04
N PRO A 40 6.11 -33.16 -40.01
CA PRO A 40 7.48 -33.69 -39.75
C PRO A 40 8.66 -33.34 -40.74
N GLY A 41 9.85 -33.00 -40.18
CA GLY A 41 11.26 -33.35 -40.55
C GLY A 41 11.89 -33.10 -41.95
N PRO A 42 13.21 -33.34 -42.16
CA PRO A 42 14.36 -33.32 -41.25
C PRO A 42 15.60 -32.54 -41.80
N GLN A 43 16.69 -32.47 -41.01
CA GLN A 43 18.11 -32.56 -41.44
C GLN A 43 19.05 -31.36 -41.12
N ALA A 44 20.20 -31.76 -40.55
CA ALA A 44 21.48 -31.07 -40.37
C ALA A 44 21.71 -30.25 -39.07
N SER A 45 22.14 -30.94 -38.02
CA SER A 45 23.29 -30.52 -37.18
C SER A 45 24.53 -31.26 -37.72
N PRO A 46 25.80 -30.80 -37.57
CA PRO A 46 26.36 -30.21 -36.34
C PRO A 46 27.42 -29.09 -36.53
N ALA A 47 27.60 -28.23 -35.52
CA ALA A 47 28.88 -27.54 -35.30
C ALA A 47 29.03 -27.10 -33.82
N THR A 48 29.74 -27.95 -33.06
CA THR A 48 30.86 -27.62 -32.17
C THR A 48 30.86 -26.32 -31.35
N MET A 49 30.65 -26.49 -30.04
CA MET A 49 31.37 -25.89 -28.88
C MET A 49 31.57 -24.36 -28.83
N ALA A 50 30.83 -23.72 -27.92
CA ALA A 50 31.39 -22.67 -27.07
C ALA A 50 30.70 -22.70 -25.70
N SER A 51 31.42 -23.22 -24.70
CA SER A 51 31.10 -23.09 -23.28
C SER A 51 31.15 -21.61 -22.90
N GLY A 52 29.99 -20.96 -22.92
CA GLY A 52 29.79 -19.66 -22.31
C GLY A 52 28.90 -19.84 -21.10
N THR A 53 29.51 -20.07 -19.93
CA THR A 53 28.82 -19.96 -18.65
C THR A 53 28.35 -18.52 -18.53
N ALA A 54 27.11 -18.24 -18.92
CA ALA A 54 26.46 -16.98 -18.62
C ALA A 54 26.13 -16.99 -17.13
N THR A 55 27.14 -16.69 -16.32
CA THR A 55 26.95 -16.22 -14.95
C THR A 55 26.15 -14.93 -15.06
N SER A 56 24.82 -15.04 -15.02
CA SER A 56 24.01 -13.93 -14.55
C SER A 56 24.54 -13.59 -13.16
N PRO A 57 25.01 -12.36 -12.91
CA PRO A 57 24.97 -11.88 -11.55
C PRO A 57 23.48 -11.85 -11.22
N ALA A 58 23.01 -12.87 -10.49
CA ALA A 58 21.81 -12.70 -9.71
C ALA A 58 22.12 -11.48 -8.83
N ALA A 59 21.60 -10.33 -9.23
CA ALA A 59 21.44 -9.22 -8.33
C ALA A 59 20.55 -9.78 -7.22
N ALA A 60 21.19 -10.27 -6.17
CA ALA A 60 20.58 -10.33 -4.86
C ALA A 60 20.30 -8.86 -4.52
N VAL A 61 19.18 -8.36 -5.05
CA VAL A 61 18.48 -7.24 -4.44
C VAL A 61 18.33 -7.69 -3.01
N GLY A 62 19.11 -7.09 -2.13
CA GLY A 62 19.09 -7.41 -0.72
C GLY A 62 17.64 -7.30 -0.31
N SER A 63 17.01 -8.44 0.00
CA SER A 63 15.74 -8.46 0.69
C SER A 63 16.01 -7.68 1.97
N SER A 64 15.64 -6.40 1.96
CA SER A 64 15.47 -5.64 3.19
C SER A 64 14.32 -6.36 3.87
N SER A 65 14.68 -7.35 4.68
CA SER A 65 13.77 -8.06 5.54
C SER A 65 13.30 -7.01 6.53
N ALA A 66 12.17 -6.37 6.24
CA ALA A 66 11.46 -5.57 7.21
C ALA A 66 11.40 -6.40 8.51
N PRO A 67 11.69 -5.81 9.67
CA PRO A 67 11.60 -6.54 10.93
C PRO A 67 10.20 -7.15 11.03
N PRO A 68 10.08 -8.38 11.57
CA PRO A 68 8.78 -8.98 11.77
C PRO A 68 7.96 -8.08 12.70
N ALA A 69 6.73 -7.80 12.33
CA ALA A 69 5.85 -6.97 13.14
C ALA A 69 5.47 -7.70 14.44
N ASP A 70 5.51 -6.98 15.57
CA ASP A 70 5.00 -7.48 16.84
C ASP A 70 3.46 -7.63 16.74
N PRO A 71 2.88 -8.80 17.04
CA PRO A 71 1.43 -9.00 17.05
C PRO A 71 0.66 -7.97 17.91
N ALA A 72 1.26 -7.48 19.00
CA ALA A 72 0.67 -6.44 19.84
C ALA A 72 0.59 -5.10 19.11
N ASP A 73 1.63 -4.75 18.34
CA ASP A 73 1.65 -3.54 17.52
C ASP A 73 0.65 -3.63 16.37
N VAL A 74 0.55 -4.79 15.72
CA VAL A 74 -0.46 -5.03 14.66
C VAL A 74 -1.88 -4.89 15.22
N ALA A 75 -2.15 -5.42 16.41
CA ALA A 75 -3.45 -5.32 17.05
C ALA A 75 -3.78 -3.87 17.46
N ALA A 76 -2.82 -3.16 18.07
CA ALA A 76 -2.97 -1.76 18.45
C ALA A 76 -3.18 -0.85 17.24
N GLY A 77 -2.40 -1.04 16.18
CA GLY A 77 -2.55 -0.29 14.93
C GLY A 77 -3.87 -0.56 14.21
N THR A 78 -4.30 -1.83 14.16
CA THR A 78 -5.61 -2.20 13.64
C THR A 78 -6.73 -1.49 14.40
N GLN A 79 -6.66 -1.44 15.74
CA GLN A 79 -7.66 -0.76 16.57
C GLN A 79 -7.71 0.76 16.29
N VAL A 80 -6.55 1.38 16.09
CA VAL A 80 -6.45 2.80 15.73
C VAL A 80 -7.14 3.07 14.40
N LEU A 81 -6.88 2.25 13.38
CA LEU A 81 -7.46 2.42 12.05
C LEU A 81 -8.97 2.18 12.02
N THR A 82 -9.48 1.19 12.74
CA THR A 82 -10.93 0.93 12.82
C THR A 82 -11.67 2.02 13.60
N SER A 83 -11.02 2.63 14.60
CA SER A 83 -11.60 3.71 15.41
C SER A 83 -11.43 5.09 14.78
N PHE A 84 -10.48 5.25 13.86
CA PHE A 84 -10.14 6.54 13.22
C PHE A 84 -11.34 7.27 12.64
N PRO A 85 -12.30 6.64 11.93
CA PRO A 85 -13.43 7.37 11.36
C PRO A 85 -14.36 8.02 12.39
N SER A 86 -14.39 7.47 13.62
CA SER A 86 -15.23 7.99 14.71
C SER A 86 -14.51 9.03 15.57
N GLU A 87 -13.19 8.91 15.72
CA GLU A 87 -12.37 9.81 16.55
C GLU A 87 -11.10 10.27 15.79
N PRO A 88 -11.23 10.91 14.62
CA PRO A 88 -10.08 11.18 13.75
C PRO A 88 -9.05 12.09 14.43
N SER A 89 -9.50 13.10 15.17
CA SER A 89 -8.64 14.03 15.90
C SER A 89 -7.92 13.41 17.09
N LYS A 90 -8.26 12.19 17.51
CA LYS A 90 -7.51 11.44 18.54
C LYS A 90 -6.41 10.61 17.91
N TYR A 91 -6.71 9.99 16.78
CA TYR A 91 -5.86 9.00 16.12
C TYR A 91 -4.99 9.55 14.99
N LEU A 92 -5.18 10.81 14.58
CA LEU A 92 -4.27 11.50 13.66
C LEU A 92 -2.95 11.84 14.36
N ALA A 93 -1.82 11.59 13.72
CA ALA A 93 -0.50 11.93 14.25
C ALA A 93 -0.34 13.44 14.46
N GLU A 94 0.39 13.85 15.51
CA GLU A 94 0.65 15.27 15.81
C GLU A 94 1.30 15.99 14.63
N GLN A 95 2.29 15.36 13.99
CA GLN A 95 2.97 15.91 12.81
C GLN A 95 1.99 16.18 11.66
N ALA A 96 0.97 15.34 11.48
CA ALA A 96 -0.05 15.54 10.45
C ALA A 96 -1.01 16.68 10.84
N ARG A 97 -1.34 16.84 12.13
CA ARG A 97 -2.17 17.96 12.62
C ARG A 97 -1.48 19.31 12.43
N ASP A 98 -0.18 19.37 12.71
CA ASP A 98 0.60 20.60 12.53
C ASP A 98 0.70 21.01 11.06
N TYR A 99 0.72 20.02 10.16
CA TYR A 99 0.79 20.25 8.73
C TYR A 99 -0.57 20.62 8.11
N PHE A 100 -1.64 19.99 8.56
CA PHE A 100 -2.99 20.23 8.07
C PHE A 100 -3.79 21.06 9.08
N ASN A 101 -3.91 22.37 8.82
CA ASN A 101 -4.77 23.26 9.60
C ASN A 101 -6.28 23.06 9.28
N VAL A 102 -6.72 21.80 9.22
CA VAL A 102 -8.09 21.38 8.89
C VAL A 102 -8.51 20.35 9.93
N ASP A 103 -9.73 20.48 10.45
CA ASP A 103 -10.31 19.46 11.32
C ASP A 103 -10.54 18.16 10.52
N PRO A 104 -9.87 17.05 10.87
CA PRO A 104 -10.02 15.80 10.12
C PRO A 104 -11.44 15.22 10.26
N ALA A 105 -12.22 15.61 11.28
CA ALA A 105 -13.64 15.24 11.35
C ALA A 105 -14.49 15.95 10.28
N ALA A 106 -14.06 17.11 9.79
CA ALA A 106 -14.79 17.86 8.76
C ALA A 106 -14.63 17.28 7.35
N VAL A 107 -13.61 16.44 7.12
CA VAL A 107 -13.34 15.84 5.80
C VAL A 107 -13.87 14.42 5.66
N LEU A 108 -14.20 13.75 6.76
CA LEU A 108 -14.75 12.41 6.75
C LEU A 108 -16.28 12.46 6.64
N ALA A 109 -16.82 11.73 5.67
CA ALA A 109 -18.26 11.57 5.56
C ALA A 109 -18.80 10.79 6.78
N PRO A 110 -19.92 11.21 7.40
CA PRO A 110 -20.53 10.46 8.47
C PRO A 110 -20.83 9.01 8.05
N GLY A 111 -20.48 8.05 8.90
CA GLY A 111 -20.68 6.63 8.61
C GLY A 111 -19.58 5.97 7.78
N THR A 112 -18.47 6.67 7.49
CA THR A 112 -17.28 6.05 6.90
C THR A 112 -16.76 4.92 7.80
N THR A 113 -16.40 3.80 7.19
CA THR A 113 -15.77 2.65 7.86
C THR A 113 -14.43 2.31 7.23
N ILE A 114 -13.52 1.75 8.01
CA ILE A 114 -12.22 1.26 7.55
C ILE A 114 -12.12 -0.23 7.88
N ALA A 115 -11.91 -1.06 6.87
CA ALA A 115 -11.49 -2.45 7.02
C ALA A 115 -9.97 -2.52 6.88
N VAL A 116 -9.32 -3.33 7.71
CA VAL A 116 -7.85 -3.42 7.77
C VAL A 116 -7.44 -4.83 7.38
N ASP A 117 -6.51 -4.95 6.43
CA ASP A 117 -5.82 -6.21 6.17
C ASP A 117 -4.58 -6.31 7.05
N SER A 118 -4.77 -6.81 8.29
CA SER A 118 -3.68 -6.93 9.27
C SER A 118 -2.54 -7.84 8.79
N SER A 119 -2.78 -8.72 7.81
CA SER A 119 -1.73 -9.56 7.23
C SER A 119 -0.75 -8.79 6.33
N SER A 120 -1.15 -7.61 5.86
CA SER A 120 -0.34 -6.72 5.03
C SER A 120 0.58 -5.78 5.84
N TRP A 121 0.54 -5.88 7.17
CA TRP A 121 1.30 -5.00 8.05
C TRP A 121 2.81 -5.12 7.80
N THR A 122 3.41 -4.02 7.38
CA THR A 122 4.83 -3.95 7.01
C THR A 122 5.49 -2.83 7.80
N LEU A 123 6.48 -3.18 8.63
CA LEU A 123 7.28 -2.17 9.33
C LEU A 123 8.20 -1.44 8.33
N LEU A 124 8.22 -0.12 8.42
CA LEU A 124 9.19 0.73 7.73
C LEU A 124 10.46 0.87 8.58
N ASP A 125 10.27 1.06 9.89
CA ASP A 125 11.29 1.12 10.92
C ASP A 125 10.66 0.76 12.29
N GLU A 126 11.34 1.07 13.40
CA GLU A 126 10.87 0.82 14.77
C GLU A 126 9.65 1.67 15.20
N THR A 127 9.35 2.73 14.45
CA THR A 127 8.26 3.67 14.70
C THR A 127 7.28 3.79 13.54
N GLY A 128 7.59 3.26 12.36
CA GLY A 128 6.79 3.44 11.15
C GLY A 128 6.24 2.13 10.63
N ALA A 129 4.99 2.15 10.15
CA ALA A 129 4.38 1.00 9.50
C ALA A 129 3.51 1.41 8.32
N MET A 130 3.35 0.51 7.35
CA MET A 130 2.35 0.60 6.30
C MET A 130 1.42 -0.61 6.38
N VAL A 131 0.14 -0.37 6.10
CA VAL A 131 -0.89 -1.43 6.10
C VAL A 131 -1.96 -1.12 5.07
N ARG A 132 -2.42 -2.15 4.35
CA ARG A 132 -3.52 -2.04 3.40
C ARG A 132 -4.84 -1.94 4.14
N ILE A 133 -5.67 -1.00 3.70
CA ILE A 133 -7.00 -0.76 4.23
C ILE A 133 -8.00 -0.62 3.09
N GLU A 134 -9.27 -0.89 3.37
CA GLU A 134 -10.38 -0.53 2.51
C GLU A 134 -11.24 0.50 3.22
N VAL A 135 -11.45 1.65 2.57
CA VAL A 135 -12.30 2.72 3.07
C VAL A 135 -13.65 2.64 2.37
N THR A 136 -14.72 2.58 3.14
CA THR A 136 -16.09 2.57 2.63
C THR A 136 -16.81 3.83 3.10
N VAL A 137 -17.18 4.68 2.16
CA VAL A 137 -18.08 5.83 2.40
C VAL A 137 -19.51 5.38 2.14
N PRO A 138 -20.50 5.75 2.96
CA PRO A 138 -21.89 5.39 2.71
C PRO A 138 -22.37 5.79 1.30
N GLY A 139 -22.92 4.83 0.57
CA GLY A 139 -23.39 5.02 -0.81
C GLY A 139 -22.30 4.88 -1.89
N ALA A 140 -21.05 4.60 -1.52
CA ALA A 140 -19.95 4.33 -2.45
C ALA A 140 -19.44 2.89 -2.35
N ALA A 141 -18.70 2.43 -3.35
CA ALA A 141 -17.99 1.16 -3.29
C ALA A 141 -16.76 1.27 -2.34
N PRO A 142 -16.38 0.19 -1.66
CA PRO A 142 -15.12 0.13 -0.92
C PRO A 142 -13.94 0.50 -1.82
N THR A 143 -13.06 1.38 -1.34
CA THR A 143 -11.90 1.87 -2.09
C THR A 143 -10.61 1.49 -1.33
N PRO A 144 -9.64 0.85 -1.99
CA PRO A 144 -8.42 0.40 -1.33
C PRO A 144 -7.39 1.54 -1.18
N TYR A 145 -6.74 1.58 -0.02
CA TYR A 145 -5.66 2.50 0.31
C TYR A 145 -4.55 1.78 1.07
N THR A 146 -3.38 2.40 1.11
CA THR A 146 -2.31 2.07 2.05
C THR A 146 -2.27 3.15 3.12
N ALA A 147 -2.55 2.79 4.37
CA ALA A 147 -2.35 3.67 5.51
C ALA A 147 -0.87 3.68 5.91
N VAL A 148 -0.37 4.87 6.22
CA VAL A 148 0.94 5.08 6.82
C VAL A 148 0.72 5.42 8.29
N MET A 149 1.30 4.62 9.16
CA MET A 149 1.20 4.75 10.61
C MET A 149 2.55 5.11 11.21
N VAL A 150 2.49 5.88 12.29
CA VAL A 150 3.65 6.26 13.10
C VAL A 150 3.36 5.98 14.57
N LYS A 151 4.36 5.51 15.29
CA LYS A 151 4.38 5.32 16.73
C LYS A 151 4.94 6.60 17.33
N GLU A 152 4.12 7.30 18.10
CA GLU A 152 4.56 8.52 18.77
C GLU A 152 5.43 8.23 20.00
N ALA A 153 5.99 9.27 20.60
CA ALA A 153 6.93 9.15 21.73
C ALA A 153 6.32 8.46 22.97
N ASP A 154 4.99 8.46 23.09
CA ASP A 154 4.23 7.75 24.13
C ASP A 154 4.03 6.24 23.82
N GLY A 155 4.51 5.79 22.66
CA GLY A 155 4.37 4.41 22.18
C GLY A 155 3.04 4.13 21.48
N ALA A 156 2.15 5.11 21.32
CA ALA A 156 0.86 4.92 20.66
C ALA A 156 0.99 5.00 19.14
N TRP A 157 0.33 4.07 18.44
CA TRP A 157 0.18 4.15 16.99
C TRP A 157 -0.83 5.22 16.61
N LYS A 158 -0.49 6.02 15.61
CA LYS A 158 -1.35 7.04 15.00
C LYS A 158 -1.24 7.03 13.49
N VAL A 159 -2.29 7.51 12.82
CA VAL A 159 -2.35 7.63 11.37
C VAL A 159 -1.62 8.90 10.94
N MET A 160 -0.63 8.77 10.06
CA MET A 160 0.04 9.91 9.46
C MET A 160 -0.62 10.32 8.14
N GLY A 161 -1.13 9.35 7.38
CA GLY A 161 -1.86 9.59 6.14
C GLY A 161 -2.20 8.32 5.38
N THR A 162 -2.82 8.48 4.21
CA THR A 162 -3.23 7.38 3.33
C THR A 162 -2.83 7.65 1.88
N VAL A 163 -2.35 6.64 1.18
CA VAL A 163 -2.02 6.71 -0.25
C VAL A 163 -2.96 5.76 -1.00
N ALA A 164 -3.46 6.16 -2.17
CA ALA A 164 -4.30 5.28 -2.99
C ALA A 164 -3.53 4.00 -3.34
N ALA A 165 -4.16 2.84 -3.13
CA ALA A 165 -3.60 1.59 -3.60
C ALA A 165 -3.84 1.47 -5.12
N GLN A 166 -2.83 1.01 -5.86
CA GLN A 166 -2.92 0.75 -7.30
C GLN A 166 -3.41 -0.66 -7.59
#